data_AF-A0A2G6BWC1-F1
#
_entry.id   AF-A0A2G6BWC1-F1
#
_cell.length_a   1.000
_cell.length_b   1.000
_cell.length_c   1.000
_cell.angle_alpha   90.00
_cell.angle_beta   90.00
_cell.angle_gamma   90.00
#
_symmetry.space_group_name_H-M   'P 1'
#
loop_
_entity.id
_entity.type
_entity.pdbx_description
1 polymer ?
#
loop_
_entity_poly.entity_id
_entity_poly.type
_entity_poly.pdbx_seq_one_letter_code
_entity_poly.pdbx_strand_id
1 'polypeptide(L)' 'MVQVTRQDEREANENIIRRFNRKVLQSGVLSKAKSSMRFSKPLSKVERRQKAIIRRERKADKVQKMRIGAR' A
#
# COMPACT_ATOMS: atom_id res chain seq x y z
N MET A 1 14.61 -5.14 7.96
CA MET A 1 14.18 -4.87 9.35
C MET A 1 13.75 -3.41 9.44
N VAL A 2 12.52 -3.12 9.85
CA VAL A 2 12.06 -1.72 9.96
C VAL A 2 12.55 -1.18 11.30
N GLN A 3 13.39 -0.15 11.27
CA GLN A 3 13.90 0.51 12.46
C GLN A 3 13.53 2.00 12.47
N VAL A 4 13.19 2.51 13.65
CA VAL A 4 12.91 3.92 13.91
C VAL A 4 13.71 4.32 15.14
N THR A 5 14.58 5.31 14.98
CA THR A 5 15.32 5.94 16.08
C THR A 5 14.58 7.17 16.58
N ARG A 6 14.83 7.55 17.84
CA ARG A 6 14.40 8.84 18.37
C ARG A 6 15.15 9.95 17.63
N GLN A 7 14.42 10.99 17.24
CA GLN A 7 15.02 12.15 16.59
C GLN A 7 15.44 13.21 17.61
N ASP A 8 14.61 13.44 18.63
CA ASP A 8 14.86 14.38 19.72
C ASP A 8 14.65 13.69 21.08
N GLU A 9 15.37 14.15 22.11
CA GLU A 9 15.24 13.63 23.47
C GLU A 9 13.85 13.91 24.09
N ARG A 10 13.16 14.95 23.62
CA ARG A 10 11.81 15.32 24.05
C ARG A 10 10.69 14.67 23.23
N GLU A 11 11.02 13.73 22.33
CA GLU A 11 10.00 13.03 21.54
C GLU A 11 9.13 12.13 22.42
N ALA A 12 7.82 12.39 22.44
CA ALA A 12 6.86 11.51 23.11
C ALA A 12 6.89 10.10 22.52
N ASN A 13 6.81 9.07 23.38
CA ASN A 13 6.88 7.67 22.98
C ASN A 13 5.82 7.27 21.94
N GLU A 14 4.63 7.88 22.01
CA GLU A 14 3.53 7.66 21.09
C GLU A 14 3.87 8.04 19.65
N ASN A 15 4.64 9.13 19.48
CA ASN A 15 5.06 9.59 18.16
C ASN A 15 6.02 8.59 17.50
N ILE A 16 6.93 8.01 18.29
CA ILE A 16 7.85 6.96 17.81
C ILE A 16 7.05 5.74 17.35
N ILE A 17 6.09 5.28 18.16
CA ILE A 17 5.24 4.13 17.83
C ILE A 17 4.42 4.42 16.55
N ARG A 18 3.88 5.63 16.41
CA ARG A 18 3.13 6.04 15.22
C ARG A 18 4.00 6.04 13.95
N ARG A 19 5.23 6.55 14.02
CA ARG A 19 6.19 6.49 12.90
C ARG A 19 6.57 5.06 12.56
N PHE A 20 6.83 4.23 13.58
CA PHE A 20 7.12 2.82 13.39
C PHE A 20 5.97 2.11 12.66
N ASN A 21 4.73 2.28 13.12
CA ASN A 21 3.55 1.73 12.48
C ASN A 21 3.42 2.20 11.02
N ARG A 22 3.63 3.49 10.75
CA ARG A 22 3.61 4.02 9.38
C ARG A 22 4.70 3.40 8.50
N LYS A 23 5.94 3.28 8.99
CA LYS A 23 7.02 2.63 8.25
C LYS A 23 6.76 1.15 8.02
N VAL A 24 6.20 0.43 8.98
CA VAL A 24 5.81 -0.98 8.84
C VAL A 24 4.76 -1.14 7.74
N LEU A 25 3.73 -0.29 7.73
CA LEU A 25 2.71 -0.30 6.68
C LEU A 25 3.28 0.06 5.30
N GLN A 26 4.12 1.09 5.21
CA GLN A 26 4.76 1.50 3.95
C GLN A 26 5.72 0.45 3.39
N SER A 27 6.46 -0.24 4.27
CA SER A 27 7.37 -1.31 3.87
C SER A 27 6.67 -2.54 3.29
N GLY A 28 5.36 -2.67 3.52
CA GLY A 28 4.57 -3.79 3.01
C GLY A 28 4.94 -5.16 3.60
N VAL A 29 5.80 -5.21 4.63
CA VAL A 29 6.29 -6.46 5.26
C VAL A 29 5.12 -7.33 5.72
N LEU A 30 4.08 -6.75 6.31
CA LEU A 30 2.87 -7.47 6.71
C LEU A 30 2.12 -8.08 5.52
N SER A 31 1.99 -7.34 4.42
CA SER A 31 1.33 -7.84 3.20
C SER A 31 2.12 -8.97 2.58
N LYS A 32 3.45 -8.84 2.53
CA LYS A 32 4.35 -9.88 2.01
C LYS A 32 4.28 -11.14 2.86
N ALA A 33 4.41 -11.00 4.18
CA ALA A 33 4.32 -12.13 5.12
C ALA A 33 2.98 -12.85 5.03
N LYS A 34 1.86 -12.11 4.97
CA LYS A 34 0.53 -12.71 4.78
C LYS A 34 0.40 -13.44 3.45
N SER A 35 0.93 -12.86 2.36
CA SER A 35 0.90 -13.49 1.04
C SER A 35 1.75 -14.76 0.96
N SER A 36 2.81 -14.89 1.76
CA SER A 36 3.67 -16.07 1.79
C SER A 36 3.14 -17.20 2.67
N MET A 37 2.06 -16.99 3.44
CA MET A 37 1.48 -18.05 4.30
C MET A 37 0.88 -19.21 3.49
N ARG A 38 0.53 -18.99 2.22
CA ARG A 38 -0.01 -20.01 1.32
C ARG A 38 0.67 -19.89 -0.04
N PHE A 39 0.90 -21.04 -0.69
CA PHE A 39 1.37 -21.06 -2.06
C PHE A 39 0.28 -20.56 -3.01
N SER A 40 0.64 -19.66 -3.92
CA SER A 40 -0.22 -19.24 -5.03
C SER A 40 0.60 -19.29 -6.31
N LYS A 41 -0.03 -19.73 -7.41
CA LYS A 41 0.62 -19.72 -8.72
C LYS A 41 0.93 -18.27 -9.13
N PRO A 42 2.09 -18.00 -9.74
CA PRO A 42 2.39 -16.66 -10.24
C PRO A 42 1.35 -16.24 -11.28
N LEU A 43 0.97 -14.96 -11.27
CA LEU A 43 -0.06 -14.43 -12.16
C LEU A 43 0.30 -14.67 -13.63
N SER A 44 -0.63 -15.30 -14.36
CA SER A 44 -0.51 -15.50 -15.81
C SER A 44 -0.47 -14.17 -16.56
N LYS A 45 0.02 -14.19 -17.81
CA LYS A 45 0.05 -12.99 -18.68
C LYS A 45 -1.36 -12.41 -18.90
N VAL A 46 -2.36 -13.28 -19.05
CA VAL A 46 -3.76 -12.89 -19.29
C VAL A 46 -4.36 -12.20 -18.07
N GLU A 47 -4.24 -12.82 -16.88
CA GLU A 47 -4.77 -12.25 -15.63
C GLU A 47 -4.10 -10.91 -15.29
N ARG A 48 -2.79 -10.79 -15.55
CA ARG A 48 -2.05 -9.54 -15.36
C ARG A 48 -2.59 -8.44 -16.27
N ARG A 49 -2.86 -8.76 -17.54
CA ARG A 49 -3.45 -7.82 -18.51
C ARG A 49 -4.85 -7.39 -18.09
N GLN A 50 -5.70 -8.33 -17.69
CA GLN A 50 -7.07 -8.03 -17.25
C GLN A 50 -7.08 -7.11 -16.02
N LYS A 51 -6.23 -7.39 -15.01
CA LYS A 51 -6.06 -6.50 -13.84
C LYS A 51 -5.57 -5.11 -14.23
N ALA A 52 -4.69 -5.00 -15.23
CA ALA A 52 -4.20 -3.71 -15.72
C ALA A 52 -5.28 -2.90 -16.45
N ILE A 53 -6.13 -3.56 -17.25
CA ILE A 53 -7.27 -2.93 -17.93
C ILE A 53 -8.24 -2.34 -16.90
N ILE A 54 -8.66 -3.14 -15.92
CA ILE A 54 -9.58 -2.69 -14.85
C ILE A 54 -8.98 -1.50 -14.07
N ARG A 55 -7.67 -1.49 -13.82
CA ARG A 55 -7.00 -0.35 -13.17
C ARG A 55 -7.04 0.92 -14.03
N ARG A 56 -6.92 0.80 -15.36
CA ARG A 56 -7.04 1.94 -16.28
C ARG A 56 -8.46 2.46 -16.33
N GLU A 57 -9.45 1.58 -16.43
CA GLU A 57 -10.87 1.93 -16.42
C GLU A 57 -11.22 2.69 -15.14
N ARG A 58 -10.91 2.13 -13.97
CA ARG A 58 -11.16 2.82 -12.68
C ARG A 58 -10.45 4.17 -12.57
N LYS A 59 -9.27 4.31 -13.17
CA LYS A 59 -8.55 5.59 -13.20
C LYS A 59 -9.25 6.59 -14.12
N ALA A 60 -9.71 6.16 -15.29
CA ALA A 60 -10.46 6.98 -16.23
C ALA A 60 -11.78 7.44 -15.61
N ASP A 61 -12.55 6.52 -15.01
CA ASP A 61 -13.80 6.82 -14.31
C ASP A 61 -13.59 7.85 -13.20
N LYS A 62 -12.54 7.68 -12.38
CA LYS A 62 -12.20 8.62 -11.33
C LYS A 62 -11.90 10.01 -11.90
N VAL A 63 -11.12 10.10 -12.98
CA VAL A 63 -10.79 11.38 -13.63
C VAL A 63 -12.02 12.03 -14.23
N GLN A 64 -12.90 11.26 -14.87
CA GLN A 64 -14.14 11.76 -15.42
C GLN A 64 -15.08 12.29 -14.34
N LYS A 65 -15.24 11.55 -13.23
CA LYS A 65 -16.01 11.98 -12.05
C LYS A 65 -15.49 13.31 -11.48
N MET A 66 -14.18 13.43 -11.29
CA MET A 66 -13.55 14.68 -10.86
C MET A 66 -13.80 15.83 -11.85
N ARG A 67 -13.76 15.57 -13.16
CA ARG A 67 -14.00 16.59 -14.19
C ARG A 67 -15.43 17.12 -14.17
N ILE A 68 -16.42 16.26 -13.90
CA ILE A 68 -17.84 16.66 -13.87
C ILE A 68 -18.31 17.12 -12.48
N GLY A 69 -17.40 17.25 -11.50
CA GLY A 69 -17.73 17.67 -10.14
C GLY A 69 -18.54 16.64 -9.33
N ALA A 70 -18.74 15.44 -9.88
CA ALA A 70 -19.36 14.33 -9.16
C ALA A 70 -18.31 13.68 -8.26
N ARG A 71 -18.45 13.85 -6.94
CA ARG A 71 -17.61 13.16 -5.94
C ARG A 71 -18.03 11.72 -5.77
#